data_AF-A0A9X1F3T5-F1
#
_entry.id   AF-A0A9X1F3T5-F1
#
_cell.length_a   1.000
_cell.length_b   1.000
_cell.length_c   1.000
_cell.angle_alpha   90.00
_cell.angle_beta   90.00
_cell.angle_gamma   90.00
#
_symmetry.space_group_name_H-M   'P 1'
#
loop_
_entity.id
_entity.type
_entity.pdbx_description
1 polymer ?
#
loop_
_entity_poly.entity_id
_entity_poly.type
_entity_poly.pdbx_seq_one_letter_code
_entity_poly.pdbx_strand_id
1 'polypeptide(L)'
;MRVSKTFGAGIAALALLMPGGAGAQELDQAYIGPIAANAENIRSLNIMLMVTSLRCRKSAHDFRGEYDMFSRKHQQNLAEPHTHLSRNLVVSYGEDGTARALDKTGVTIANRYGDGHPTLKCADLKRATFDLARSQDRMRLSNMADALLEGWAYQDRPTTTALALVAGETAKPALEYEAQLMNESNPTRTNGSVPEKVPASKVPIWLRG
;
A
#
# COMPACT_ATOMS: atom_id res chain seq x y z
N MET A 1 -8.81 -71.82 -48.14
CA MET A 1 -8.71 -71.06 -49.41
C MET A 1 -9.80 -69.98 -49.42
N ARG A 2 -9.52 -68.82 -50.05
CA ARG A 2 -10.47 -67.84 -50.68
C ARG A 2 -11.82 -67.54 -49.97
N VAL A 3 -12.03 -66.39 -49.32
CA VAL A 3 -12.24 -65.00 -49.84
C VAL A 3 -13.63 -64.76 -50.50
N SER A 4 -14.46 -63.89 -49.87
CA SER A 4 -15.59 -63.05 -50.38
C SER A 4 -16.81 -63.03 -49.40
N LYS A 5 -17.66 -61.98 -49.26
CA LYS A 5 -17.53 -60.53 -49.57
C LYS A 5 -18.57 -59.67 -48.79
N THR A 6 -18.12 -58.55 -48.21
CA THR A 6 -18.75 -57.21 -48.03
C THR A 6 -20.28 -57.00 -47.92
N PHE A 7 -20.70 -56.31 -46.83
CA PHE A 7 -21.47 -55.03 -46.78
C PHE A 7 -21.45 -54.46 -45.32
N GLY A 8 -21.60 -53.16 -45.01
CA GLY A 8 -21.59 -52.00 -45.93
C GLY A 8 -22.09 -50.60 -45.48
N ALA A 9 -22.16 -50.18 -44.19
CA ALA A 9 -22.75 -48.86 -43.83
C ALA A 9 -22.17 -48.12 -42.59
N GLY A 10 -21.96 -46.80 -42.72
CA GLY A 10 -21.84 -45.79 -41.63
C GLY A 10 -20.58 -45.84 -40.73
N ILE A 11 -20.04 -44.75 -40.18
CA ILE A 11 -20.41 -43.32 -40.20
C ILE A 11 -19.09 -42.52 -40.25
N ALA A 12 -18.99 -41.51 -41.11
CA ALA A 12 -17.83 -40.61 -41.13
C ALA A 12 -17.95 -39.56 -40.01
N ALA A 13 -17.37 -39.85 -38.85
CA ALA A 13 -17.21 -38.86 -37.78
C ALA A 13 -16.09 -37.88 -38.18
N LEU A 14 -16.48 -36.73 -38.74
CA LEU A 14 -15.56 -35.66 -39.11
C LEU A 14 -15.03 -34.98 -37.84
N ALA A 15 -13.91 -35.48 -37.32
CA ALA A 15 -13.24 -34.91 -36.15
C ALA A 15 -12.67 -33.53 -36.49
N LEU A 16 -13.40 -32.48 -36.13
CA LEU A 16 -12.90 -31.11 -36.16
C LEU A 16 -11.73 -30.97 -35.19
N LEU A 17 -10.52 -30.97 -35.75
CA LEU A 17 -9.31 -30.48 -35.09
C LEU A 17 -9.48 -28.98 -34.81
N MET A 18 -10.12 -28.65 -33.69
CA MET A 18 -9.92 -27.33 -33.10
C MET A 18 -8.54 -27.30 -32.48
N PRO A 19 -7.60 -26.45 -32.94
CA PRO A 19 -6.44 -26.13 -32.14
C PRO A 19 -6.97 -25.46 -30.87
N GLY A 20 -6.95 -26.22 -29.77
CA GLY A 20 -7.23 -25.71 -28.44
C GLY A 20 -6.18 -24.68 -28.12
N GLY A 21 -6.47 -23.42 -28.44
CA GLY A 21 -5.64 -22.29 -28.08
C GLY A 21 -5.57 -22.24 -26.56
N ALA A 22 -4.51 -22.80 -26.02
CA ALA A 22 -4.04 -22.48 -24.68
C ALA A 22 -3.59 -21.02 -24.71
N GLY A 23 -4.58 -20.12 -24.71
CA GLY A 23 -4.43 -18.77 -24.21
C GLY A 23 -4.09 -18.89 -22.73
N ALA A 24 -2.82 -19.19 -22.45
CA ALA A 24 -2.20 -18.76 -21.22
C ALA A 24 -2.42 -17.25 -21.20
N GLN A 25 -3.44 -16.81 -20.46
CA GLN A 25 -3.54 -15.43 -20.07
C GLN A 25 -2.35 -15.20 -19.15
N GLU A 26 -1.27 -14.74 -19.77
CA GLU A 26 -0.19 -14.03 -19.13
C GLU A 26 -0.87 -13.03 -18.18
N LEU A 27 -0.77 -13.29 -16.88
CA LEU A 27 -0.95 -12.29 -15.84
C LEU A 27 0.34 -11.44 -15.94
N ASP A 28 0.46 -10.61 -16.96
CA ASP A 28 -0.05 -9.23 -16.97
C ASP A 28 0.33 -8.52 -15.68
N GLN A 29 1.16 -7.50 -15.84
CA GLN A 29 1.90 -6.82 -14.78
C GLN A 29 0.96 -6.50 -13.61
N ALA A 30 1.20 -7.12 -12.44
CA ALA A 30 0.33 -6.98 -11.27
C ALA A 30 0.02 -5.48 -11.01
N TYR A 31 -1.22 -5.08 -11.29
CA TYR A 31 -1.60 -3.66 -11.32
C TYR A 31 -1.46 -3.05 -9.92
N ILE A 32 -0.38 -2.28 -9.73
CA ILE A 32 -0.18 -1.49 -8.53
C ILE A 32 -1.02 -0.22 -8.68
N GLY A 33 -2.16 -0.17 -8.00
CA GLY A 33 -3.04 0.99 -8.01
C GLY A 33 -2.33 2.26 -7.52
N PRO A 34 -2.82 3.47 -7.88
CA PRO A 34 -2.11 4.73 -7.68
C PRO A 34 -1.73 5.01 -6.22
N ILE A 35 -2.52 4.52 -5.28
CA ILE A 35 -2.25 4.68 -3.84
C ILE A 35 -1.03 3.85 -3.39
N ALA A 36 -0.93 2.60 -3.83
CA ALA A 36 0.21 1.75 -3.54
C ALA A 36 1.46 2.21 -4.31
N ALA A 37 1.30 2.60 -5.58
CA ALA A 37 2.37 3.11 -6.43
C ALA A 37 2.99 4.40 -5.87
N ASN A 38 2.20 5.20 -5.14
CA ASN A 38 2.63 6.46 -4.53
C ASN A 38 2.55 6.48 -2.99
N ALA A 39 2.76 5.32 -2.37
CA ALA A 39 2.56 5.14 -0.93
C ALA A 39 3.40 6.08 -0.05
N GLU A 40 4.66 6.32 -0.41
CA GLU A 40 5.57 7.21 0.32
C GLU A 40 5.03 8.65 0.37
N ASN A 41 4.61 9.17 -0.79
CA ASN A 41 4.10 10.54 -0.90
C ASN A 41 2.73 10.68 -0.24
N ILE A 42 1.84 9.70 -0.36
CA ILE A 42 0.52 9.78 0.30
C ILE A 42 0.65 9.73 1.83
N ARG A 43 1.58 8.91 2.36
CA ARG A 43 1.91 8.93 3.80
C ARG A 43 2.51 10.28 4.21
N SER A 44 3.42 10.82 3.40
CA SER A 44 4.10 12.10 3.67
C SER A 44 3.13 13.28 3.60
N LEU A 45 2.20 13.28 2.65
CA LEU A 45 1.12 14.25 2.51
C LEU A 45 0.27 14.28 3.79
N ASN A 46 -0.17 13.12 4.30
CA ASN A 46 -0.97 13.07 5.52
C ASN A 46 -0.24 13.69 6.73
N ILE A 47 1.04 13.34 6.93
CA ILE A 47 1.84 13.88 8.04
C ILE A 47 2.08 15.39 7.86
N MET A 48 2.37 15.84 6.63
CA MET A 48 2.55 17.24 6.30
C MET A 48 1.27 18.05 6.59
N LEU A 49 0.11 17.61 6.09
CA LEU A 49 -1.16 18.31 6.30
C LEU A 49 -1.55 18.32 7.79
N MET A 50 -1.32 17.23 8.51
CA MET A 50 -1.53 17.17 9.96
C MET A 50 -0.70 18.23 10.69
N VAL A 51 0.63 18.21 10.53
CA VAL A 51 1.56 19.10 11.25
C VAL A 51 1.34 20.56 10.86
N THR A 52 1.17 20.85 9.58
CA THR A 52 0.92 22.22 9.11
C THR A 52 -0.43 22.76 9.58
N SER A 53 -1.48 21.93 9.69
CA SER A 53 -2.78 22.36 10.28
C SER A 53 -2.62 22.78 11.75
N LEU A 54 -1.81 22.06 12.53
CA LEU A 54 -1.51 22.41 13.91
C LEU A 54 -0.75 23.74 14.01
N ARG A 55 0.13 24.06 13.06
CA ARG A 55 0.81 25.37 13.03
C ARG A 55 -0.11 26.51 12.65
N CYS A 56 -1.02 26.28 11.70
CA CYS A 56 -1.98 27.28 11.24
C CYS A 56 -3.13 27.57 12.24
N ARG A 57 -3.26 26.80 13.34
CA ARG A 57 -4.33 26.89 14.36
C ARG A 57 -4.54 28.24 15.07
N LYS A 58 -3.62 29.18 14.92
CA LYS A 58 -3.68 30.55 15.50
C LYS A 58 -3.79 31.65 14.45
N SER A 59 -3.84 31.29 13.17
CA SER A 59 -4.01 32.22 12.05
C SER A 59 -5.49 32.35 11.67
N ALA A 60 -5.83 33.35 10.84
CA ALA A 60 -7.14 33.45 10.19
C ALA A 60 -7.44 32.29 9.20
N HIS A 61 -6.45 31.42 8.96
CA HIS A 61 -6.53 30.27 8.07
C HIS A 61 -6.25 28.97 8.82
N ASP A 62 -6.75 28.82 10.05
CA ASP A 62 -6.86 27.50 10.70
C ASP A 62 -7.62 26.55 9.75
N PHE A 63 -7.03 25.37 9.51
CA PHE A 63 -7.58 24.36 8.60
C PHE A 63 -7.68 22.97 9.20
N ARG A 64 -7.61 22.85 10.54
CA ARG A 64 -7.78 21.55 11.23
C ARG A 64 -9.10 20.88 10.87
N GLY A 65 -10.20 21.64 10.73
CA GLY A 65 -11.49 21.09 10.30
C GLY A 65 -11.50 20.50 8.88
N GLU A 66 -10.75 21.10 7.95
CA GLU A 66 -10.52 20.56 6.62
C GLU A 66 -9.62 19.31 6.66
N TYR A 67 -8.55 19.32 7.45
CA TYR A 67 -7.69 18.14 7.65
C TYR A 67 -8.46 16.96 8.25
N ASP A 68 -9.27 17.21 9.28
CA ASP A 68 -10.16 16.23 9.90
C ASP A 68 -11.20 15.66 8.92
N MET A 69 -11.67 16.48 7.97
CA MET A 69 -12.55 16.00 6.90
C MET A 69 -11.81 15.12 5.88
N PHE A 70 -10.59 15.52 5.52
CA PHE A 70 -9.70 14.75 4.64
C PHE A 70 -9.35 13.38 5.24
N SER A 71 -8.83 13.34 6.48
CA SER A 71 -8.34 12.12 7.13
C SER A 71 -9.44 11.06 7.25
N ARG A 72 -10.65 11.46 7.72
CA ARG A 72 -11.81 10.56 7.79
C ARG A 72 -12.26 10.07 6.42
N LYS A 73 -12.32 10.94 5.41
CA LYS A 73 -12.79 10.54 4.07
C LYS A 73 -11.81 9.65 3.31
N HIS A 74 -10.51 9.82 3.52
CA HIS A 74 -9.47 9.04 2.86
C HIS A 74 -8.92 7.90 3.72
N GLN A 75 -9.52 7.57 4.87
CA GLN A 75 -9.00 6.57 5.83
C GLN A 75 -8.50 5.26 5.17
N GLN A 76 -9.25 4.71 4.21
CA GLN A 76 -8.83 3.52 3.45
C GLN A 76 -7.59 3.78 2.58
N ASN A 77 -7.60 4.90 1.83
CA ASN A 77 -6.48 5.35 1.00
C ASN A 77 -5.24 5.79 1.82
N LEU A 78 -5.38 6.00 3.13
CA LEU A 78 -4.27 6.31 4.06
C LEU A 78 -3.73 5.07 4.78
N ALA A 79 -4.54 4.01 4.93
CA ALA A 79 -4.12 2.73 5.49
C ALA A 79 -3.39 1.82 4.48
N GLU A 80 -3.77 1.88 3.21
CA GLU A 80 -3.13 1.12 2.12
C GLU A 80 -1.63 1.46 1.96
N PRO A 81 -1.20 2.74 1.95
CA PRO A 81 0.22 3.10 1.94
C PRO A 81 1.01 2.51 3.10
N HIS A 82 0.45 2.53 4.32
CA HIS A 82 1.12 1.94 5.49
C HIS A 82 1.31 0.44 5.29
N THR A 83 0.30 -0.27 4.78
CA THR A 83 0.38 -1.71 4.49
C THR A 83 1.42 -2.03 3.41
N HIS A 84 1.46 -1.24 2.34
CA HIS A 84 2.40 -1.40 1.24
C HIS A 84 3.85 -1.16 1.69
N LEU A 85 4.10 -0.06 2.42
CA LEU A 85 5.44 0.27 2.93
C LEU A 85 5.93 -0.74 3.98
N SER A 86 5.05 -1.20 4.87
CA SER A 86 5.41 -2.22 5.87
C SER A 86 5.90 -3.51 5.19
N ARG A 87 5.17 -4.02 4.19
CA ARG A 87 5.57 -5.22 3.43
C ARG A 87 6.96 -5.09 2.81
N ASN A 88 7.25 -3.94 2.20
CA ASN A 88 8.53 -3.68 1.55
C ASN A 88 9.68 -3.55 2.57
N LEU A 89 9.41 -2.99 3.75
CA LEU A 89 10.42 -2.79 4.80
C LEU A 89 10.72 -4.06 5.61
N VAL A 90 9.76 -4.97 5.79
CA VAL A 90 9.97 -6.25 6.50
C VAL A 90 11.10 -7.06 5.87
N VAL A 91 11.21 -7.03 4.53
CA VAL A 91 12.30 -7.70 3.78
C VAL A 91 13.69 -7.20 4.16
N SER A 92 13.83 -5.93 4.53
CA SER A 92 15.12 -5.30 4.86
C SER A 92 15.40 -5.14 6.35
N TYR A 93 14.36 -5.06 7.19
CA TYR A 93 14.48 -4.69 8.61
C TYR A 93 13.82 -5.70 9.57
N GLY A 94 13.16 -6.74 9.06
CA GLY A 94 12.31 -7.63 9.86
C GLY A 94 11.05 -6.91 10.38
N GLU A 95 10.19 -7.65 11.09
CA GLU A 95 8.93 -7.11 11.63
C GLU A 95 9.18 -6.00 12.66
N ASP A 96 10.05 -6.24 13.64
CA ASP A 96 10.39 -5.27 14.69
C ASP A 96 11.05 -3.99 14.14
N GLY A 97 11.94 -4.12 13.15
CA GLY A 97 12.63 -2.99 12.55
C GLY A 97 11.75 -2.13 11.64
N THR A 98 10.71 -2.74 11.04
CA THR A 98 9.78 -2.05 10.13
C THR A 98 9.01 -0.92 10.81
N ALA A 99 8.46 -1.18 12.00
CA ALA A 99 7.74 -0.16 12.75
C ALA A 99 8.63 1.04 13.09
N ARG A 100 9.89 0.78 13.49
CA ARG A 100 10.89 1.80 13.80
C ARG A 100 11.35 2.58 12.56
N ALA A 101 11.49 1.93 11.41
CA ALA A 101 11.81 2.59 10.15
C ALA A 101 10.69 3.56 9.72
N LEU A 102 9.43 3.12 9.77
CA LEU A 102 8.28 3.96 9.46
C LEU A 102 8.12 5.13 10.43
N ASP A 103 8.29 4.90 11.73
CA ASP A 103 8.28 5.97 12.74
C ASP A 103 9.35 7.02 12.47
N LYS A 104 10.62 6.59 12.27
CA LYS A 104 11.73 7.48 11.91
C LYS A 104 11.41 8.34 10.69
N THR A 105 10.93 7.74 9.60
CA THR A 105 10.51 8.48 8.40
C THR A 105 9.39 9.48 8.73
N GLY A 106 8.42 9.09 9.57
CA GLY A 106 7.35 9.99 10.00
C GLY A 106 7.85 11.19 10.81
N VAL A 107 8.78 10.97 11.74
CA VAL A 107 9.44 12.03 12.53
C VAL A 107 10.25 12.97 11.63
N THR A 108 11.00 12.46 10.65
CA THR A 108 11.74 13.29 9.68
C THR A 108 10.79 14.22 8.91
N ILE A 109 9.67 13.70 8.40
CA ILE A 109 8.66 14.49 7.68
C ILE A 109 8.01 15.52 8.63
N ALA A 110 7.64 15.11 9.84
CA ALA A 110 7.00 15.98 10.82
C ALA A 110 7.89 17.14 11.26
N ASN A 111 9.18 16.89 11.52
CA ASN A 111 10.15 17.92 11.88
C ASN A 111 10.36 18.91 10.73
N ARG A 112 10.44 18.42 9.48
CA ARG A 112 10.60 19.26 8.28
C ARG A 112 9.45 20.24 8.08
N TYR A 113 8.21 19.78 8.26
CA TYR A 113 7.01 20.62 8.13
C TYR A 113 6.58 21.26 9.45
N GLY A 114 7.35 21.07 10.53
CA GLY A 114 7.17 21.70 11.83
C GLY A 114 7.24 23.23 11.75
N ASP A 115 7.97 23.77 10.77
CA ASP A 115 8.00 25.19 10.43
C ASP A 115 7.08 25.60 9.27
N GLY A 116 6.07 24.78 8.97
CA GLY A 116 5.09 25.02 7.91
C GLY A 116 5.53 24.43 6.57
N HIS A 117 4.72 24.66 5.54
CA HIS A 117 5.13 24.34 4.17
C HIS A 117 6.09 25.41 3.64
N PRO A 118 7.22 25.06 2.99
CA PRO A 118 8.24 26.03 2.59
C PRO A 118 7.75 27.07 1.57
N THR A 119 6.79 26.68 0.72
CA THR A 119 6.30 27.51 -0.41
C THR A 119 4.82 27.87 -0.32
N LEU A 120 4.03 27.21 0.54
CA LEU A 120 2.57 27.36 0.60
C LEU A 120 2.14 27.95 1.93
N LYS A 121 1.26 28.94 1.90
CA LYS A 121 0.74 29.59 3.12
C LYS A 121 -0.45 28.79 3.66
N CYS A 122 -0.84 29.08 4.91
CA CYS A 122 -1.99 28.45 5.54
C CYS A 122 -3.29 28.54 4.71
N ALA A 123 -3.48 29.64 3.94
CA ALA A 123 -4.63 29.79 3.04
C ALA A 123 -4.60 28.79 1.86
N ASP A 124 -3.43 28.58 1.27
CA ASP A 124 -3.23 27.67 0.14
C ASP A 124 -3.39 26.22 0.59
N LEU A 125 -2.78 25.87 1.73
CA LEU A 125 -2.91 24.55 2.38
C LEU A 125 -4.36 24.25 2.77
N LYS A 126 -5.08 25.23 3.34
CA LYS A 126 -6.52 25.11 3.65
C LYS A 126 -7.33 24.77 2.40
N ARG A 127 -7.09 25.49 1.31
CA ARG A 127 -7.79 25.27 0.03
C ARG A 127 -7.47 23.90 -0.56
N ALA A 128 -6.18 23.54 -0.65
CA ALA A 128 -5.76 22.23 -1.16
C ALA A 128 -6.34 21.07 -0.34
N THR A 129 -6.33 21.19 1.00
CA THR A 129 -6.90 20.19 1.91
C THR A 129 -8.42 20.07 1.74
N PHE A 130 -9.13 21.18 1.56
CA PHE A 130 -10.56 21.19 1.29
C PHE A 130 -10.90 20.55 -0.06
N ASP A 131 -10.13 20.86 -1.10
CA ASP A 131 -10.30 20.32 -2.45
C ASP A 131 -10.03 18.80 -2.49
N LEU A 132 -9.01 18.34 -1.74
CA LEU A 132 -8.77 16.92 -1.48
C LEU A 132 -9.96 16.29 -0.74
N ALA A 133 -10.36 16.83 0.41
CA ALA A 133 -11.48 16.35 1.22
C ALA A 133 -12.85 16.33 0.49
N ARG A 134 -12.96 16.92 -0.70
CA ARG A 134 -14.17 16.87 -1.54
C ARG A 134 -14.13 15.80 -2.63
N SER A 135 -12.97 15.20 -2.88
CA SER A 135 -12.80 14.16 -3.89
C SER A 135 -12.59 12.79 -3.24
N GLN A 136 -13.05 11.72 -3.90
CA GLN A 136 -12.68 10.34 -3.59
C GLN A 136 -11.82 9.71 -4.69
N ASP A 137 -11.35 10.53 -5.64
CA ASP A 137 -10.53 10.09 -6.75
C ASP A 137 -9.10 9.77 -6.26
N ARG A 138 -8.74 8.49 -6.39
CA ARG A 138 -7.44 7.93 -5.99
C ARG A 138 -6.29 8.45 -6.86
N MET A 139 -6.53 8.72 -8.15
CA MET A 139 -5.55 9.36 -9.03
C MET A 139 -5.32 10.81 -8.61
N ARG A 140 -6.40 11.55 -8.33
CA ARG A 140 -6.28 12.94 -7.85
C ARG A 140 -5.55 13.04 -6.52
N LEU A 141 -5.81 12.11 -5.58
CA LEU A 141 -5.06 12.04 -4.32
C LEU A 141 -3.56 11.81 -4.56
N SER A 142 -3.19 10.87 -5.43
CA SER A 142 -1.79 10.62 -5.80
C SER A 142 -1.14 11.87 -6.40
N ASN A 143 -1.73 12.44 -7.46
CA ASN A 143 -1.15 13.58 -8.18
C ASN A 143 -1.03 14.83 -7.28
N MET A 144 -1.95 15.02 -6.33
CA MET A 144 -1.86 16.09 -5.33
C MET A 144 -0.84 15.79 -4.23
N ALA A 145 -0.61 14.52 -3.88
CA ALA A 145 0.50 14.14 -3.00
C ALA A 145 1.85 14.50 -3.65
N ASP A 146 2.01 14.24 -4.96
CA ASP A 146 3.19 14.65 -5.70
C ASP A 146 3.34 16.18 -5.71
N ALA A 147 2.33 16.91 -6.20
CA ALA A 147 2.40 18.36 -6.35
C ALA A 147 2.55 19.14 -5.02
N LEU A 148 1.98 18.64 -3.92
CA LEU A 148 2.14 19.24 -2.58
C LEU A 148 3.43 18.82 -1.87
N LEU A 149 4.20 17.90 -2.44
CA LEU A 149 5.52 17.47 -1.94
C LEU A 149 6.64 17.75 -2.97
N GLU A 150 6.34 18.41 -4.09
CA GLU A 150 7.32 18.84 -5.08
C GLU A 150 8.31 19.81 -4.44
N GLY A 151 9.56 19.35 -4.34
CA GLY A 151 10.60 19.92 -3.48
C GLY A 151 11.19 18.91 -2.50
N TRP A 152 10.54 17.76 -2.25
CA TRP A 152 11.09 16.75 -1.33
C TRP A 152 10.98 15.26 -1.71
N ALA A 153 10.01 14.85 -2.54
CA ALA A 153 9.86 13.45 -2.96
C ALA A 153 11.07 12.81 -3.69
N TYR A 154 12.07 13.62 -4.07
CA TYR A 154 13.27 13.16 -4.79
C TYR A 154 14.50 12.89 -3.90
N GLN A 155 14.59 13.47 -2.70
CA GLN A 155 15.84 13.46 -1.91
C GLN A 155 15.99 12.25 -0.98
N ASP A 156 14.89 11.78 -0.39
CA ASP A 156 14.90 10.70 0.63
C ASP A 156 14.44 9.34 0.08
N ARG A 157 14.16 9.23 -1.23
CA ARG A 157 14.01 7.91 -1.86
C ARG A 157 15.37 7.22 -1.82
N PRO A 158 15.53 6.08 -1.13
CA PRO A 158 16.62 5.18 -1.49
C PRO A 158 16.36 4.80 -2.95
N THR A 159 17.29 5.13 -3.84
CA THR A 159 17.32 4.46 -5.15
C THR A 159 17.30 2.96 -4.86
N THR A 160 16.53 2.19 -5.61
CA THR A 160 16.46 0.72 -5.42
C THR A 160 17.84 0.08 -5.50
N THR A 161 18.78 0.73 -6.21
CA THR A 161 20.22 0.46 -6.21
C THR A 161 20.89 0.55 -4.83
N ALA A 162 20.55 1.55 -4.00
CA ALA A 162 21.12 1.71 -2.66
C ALA A 162 20.59 0.66 -1.67
N LEU A 163 19.30 0.30 -1.76
CA LEU A 163 18.75 -0.84 -0.99
C LEU A 163 19.41 -2.17 -1.42
N ALA A 164 19.67 -2.38 -2.71
CA ALA A 164 20.39 -3.54 -3.21
C ALA A 164 21.87 -3.58 -2.76
N LEU A 165 22.55 -2.42 -2.69
CA LEU A 165 23.95 -2.33 -2.24
C LEU A 165 24.13 -2.59 -0.75
N VAL A 166 23.20 -2.15 0.10
CA VAL A 166 23.24 -2.45 1.55
C VAL A 166 22.84 -3.91 1.84
N ALA A 167 22.05 -4.54 0.97
CA ALA A 167 21.74 -5.97 1.05
C ALA A 167 22.90 -6.91 0.65
N GLY A 168 24.06 -6.35 0.27
CA GLY A 168 25.23 -7.11 -0.19
C GLY A 168 25.91 -7.99 0.88
N GLU A 169 25.70 -7.70 2.16
CA GLU A 169 26.28 -8.49 3.26
C GLU A 169 25.21 -9.33 3.99
N THR A 170 25.19 -10.62 3.63
CA THR A 170 24.50 -11.74 4.31
C THR A 170 23.00 -11.94 4.09
N ALA A 171 22.46 -11.57 2.93
CA ALA A 171 21.16 -12.08 2.47
C ALA A 171 21.22 -13.61 2.20
N LYS A 172 20.84 -14.44 3.20
CA LYS A 172 20.46 -15.85 2.94
C LYS A 172 19.14 -15.87 2.14
N PRO A 173 19.00 -16.74 1.12
CA PRO A 173 17.87 -16.67 0.20
C PRO A 173 16.56 -17.14 0.83
N ALA A 174 15.68 -16.19 1.17
CA ALA A 174 14.34 -15.97 0.62
C ALA A 174 13.39 -17.16 0.32
N LEU A 175 13.60 -18.37 0.84
CA LEU A 175 12.81 -19.57 0.50
C LEU A 175 11.96 -20.14 1.66
N GLU A 176 12.05 -19.54 2.86
CA GLU A 176 11.45 -20.10 4.08
C GLU A 176 10.14 -19.38 4.51
N TYR A 177 9.91 -18.13 4.06
CA TYR A 177 8.76 -17.32 4.50
C TYR A 177 7.44 -17.70 3.81
N GLU A 178 7.47 -18.13 2.54
CA GLU A 178 6.26 -18.62 1.84
C GLU A 178 5.72 -19.92 2.45
N ALA A 179 6.56 -20.70 3.13
CA ALA A 179 6.15 -21.93 3.82
C ALA A 179 5.34 -21.66 5.10
N GLN A 180 5.56 -20.53 5.80
CA GLN A 180 4.85 -20.22 7.03
C GLN A 180 3.42 -19.73 6.79
N LEU A 181 3.19 -18.90 5.77
CA LEU A 181 1.84 -18.42 5.41
C LEU A 181 0.91 -19.51 4.88
N MET A 182 1.45 -20.64 4.39
CA MET A 182 0.64 -21.80 3.97
C MET A 182 0.23 -22.72 5.13
N ASN A 183 0.92 -22.67 6.28
CA ASN A 183 0.76 -23.65 7.36
C ASN A 183 -0.33 -23.30 8.39
N GLU A 184 -0.79 -22.04 8.47
CA GLU A 184 -1.86 -21.61 9.42
C GLU A 184 -3.30 -21.92 8.95
N SER A 185 -3.46 -22.83 7.98
CA SER A 185 -4.77 -23.18 7.38
C SER A 185 -5.37 -24.53 7.85
N ASN A 186 -4.86 -25.15 8.93
CA ASN A 186 -5.38 -26.41 9.47
C ASN A 186 -6.11 -26.23 10.83
N PRO A 187 -7.46 -26.33 10.88
CA PRO A 187 -8.23 -26.09 12.10
C PRO A 187 -8.34 -27.34 13.00
N THR A 188 -7.35 -27.60 13.86
CA THR A 188 -7.49 -28.58 14.95
C THR A 188 -8.10 -27.95 16.21
N ARG A 189 -9.43 -28.03 16.26
CA ARG A 189 -10.30 -27.76 17.41
C ARG A 189 -9.82 -28.43 18.71
N THR A 190 -9.41 -27.62 19.71
CA THR A 190 -9.47 -28.00 21.14
C THR A 190 -10.01 -26.83 21.97
N ASN A 191 -10.37 -27.10 23.23
CA ASN A 191 -11.41 -26.36 23.95
C ASN A 191 -10.94 -25.07 24.65
N GLY A 192 -11.78 -24.03 24.53
CA GLY A 192 -12.38 -23.36 25.70
C GLY A 192 -11.45 -22.66 26.71
N SER A 193 -11.18 -21.38 26.47
CA SER A 193 -11.03 -20.38 27.55
C SER A 193 -11.62 -19.04 27.11
N VAL A 194 -12.21 -18.32 28.07
CA VAL A 194 -12.96 -17.07 27.86
C VAL A 194 -12.01 -15.96 27.38
N PRO A 195 -12.40 -15.08 26.43
CA PRO A 195 -11.57 -13.95 26.04
C PRO A 195 -11.45 -12.94 27.19
N GLU A 196 -10.26 -12.87 27.78
CA GLU A 196 -9.89 -11.82 28.72
C GLU A 196 -9.91 -10.45 28.01
N LYS A 197 -10.43 -9.42 28.67
CA LYS A 197 -10.50 -8.06 28.11
C LYS A 197 -9.09 -7.57 27.77
N VAL A 198 -8.81 -7.34 26.49
CA VAL A 198 -7.61 -6.61 26.06
C VAL A 198 -7.63 -5.23 26.74
N PRO A 199 -6.63 -4.89 27.59
CA PRO A 199 -6.60 -3.60 28.24
C PRO A 199 -6.36 -2.50 27.20
N ALA A 200 -7.12 -1.41 27.30
CA ALA A 200 -7.11 -0.31 26.32
C ALA A 200 -5.73 0.36 26.12
N SER A 201 -4.76 0.09 26.99
CA SER A 201 -3.38 0.60 26.93
C SER A 201 -2.56 0.12 25.73
N LYS A 202 -2.98 -0.94 25.02
CA LYS A 202 -2.29 -1.44 23.82
C LYS A 202 -2.81 -0.89 22.48
N VAL A 203 -3.80 0.02 22.49
CA VAL A 203 -4.26 0.68 21.26
C VAL A 203 -3.26 1.79 20.88
N PRO A 204 -2.66 1.78 19.67
CA PRO A 204 -1.77 2.84 19.21
C PRO A 204 -2.46 4.21 19.27
N ILE A 205 -1.71 5.25 19.68
CA ILE A 205 -2.27 6.60 19.90
C ILE A 205 -2.97 7.15 18.65
N TRP A 206 -2.44 6.82 17.46
CA TRP A 206 -2.97 7.21 16.14
C TRP A 206 -4.28 6.50 15.73
N LEU A 207 -4.79 5.56 16.52
CA LEU A 207 -6.09 4.88 16.33
C LEU A 207 -7.20 5.43 17.24
N ARG A 208 -6.94 6.56 17.94
CA ARG A 208 -7.88 7.20 18.87
C ARG A 208 -8.25 8.62 18.42
N GLY A 209 -8.98 8.74 17.30
CA GLY A 209 -9.51 10.01 16.79
C GLY A 209 -9.82 9.97 15.30
#